data_AF-A0A1W5D546-F1
#
_entry.id   AF-A0A1W5D546-F1
#
_cell.length_a   1.000
_cell.length_b   1.000
_cell.length_c   1.000
_cell.angle_alpha   90.00
_cell.angle_beta   90.00
_cell.angle_gamma   90.00
#
_symmetry.space_group_name_H-M   'P 1'
#
loop_
_entity.id
_entity.type
_entity.pdbx_description
1 polymer ?
#
loop_
_entity_poly.entity_id
_entity_poly.type
_entity_poly.pdbx_seq_one_letter_code
_entity_poly.pdbx_strand_id
1 'polypeptide(L)'
;MPRHLIPKRSGVHRVACFGVYRALLRQSSLLPLAEQQRSTLRHSIQKTFRKHVNLDSPKRTTVVLRAGYDALDLLEKATKGDARLVSRIKNLISALPIPPSPVSTLEASTLPKPPRGPRVWPFPGAAKVLSRPNPGPLSGRRHVPKLVYANAIPILRFKKPQSPFLSRIIRDKAKKYQKWVLEAQELGVRLKEMRQEDLWDSIVQEVCGRNASVGNENDEPSWAAEVMRAIEGANRRLGEEKERRAWMAERMYRILVEERRLAHEEKVQRGREKKQSRGLTKAEEAVETGSLG
;
A
#
# COMPACT_ATOMS: atom_id res chain seq x y z
N MET A 1 -34.44 -19.22 -0.23
CA MET A 1 -33.39 -20.22 0.02
C MET A 1 -32.45 -19.70 1.09
N PRO A 2 -32.24 -20.40 2.22
CA PRO A 2 -31.37 -19.91 3.28
C PRO A 2 -29.94 -19.75 2.75
N ARG A 3 -29.38 -18.55 2.91
CA ARG A 3 -28.00 -18.24 2.50
C ARG A 3 -27.05 -19.02 3.41
N HIS A 4 -26.46 -20.09 2.92
CA HIS A 4 -25.39 -20.78 3.61
C HIS A 4 -24.19 -19.83 3.75
N LEU A 5 -24.08 -19.19 4.91
CA LEU A 5 -22.94 -18.35 5.24
C LEU A 5 -21.70 -19.24 5.28
N ILE A 6 -20.73 -18.92 4.41
CA ILE A 6 -19.41 -19.57 4.42
C ILE A 6 -18.84 -19.40 5.84
N PRO A 7 -18.44 -20.48 6.54
CA PRO A 7 -18.00 -20.41 7.93
C PRO A 7 -16.96 -19.33 8.21
N LYS A 8 -16.02 -19.11 7.27
CA LYS A 8 -14.99 -18.07 7.35
C LYS A 8 -15.52 -16.63 7.41
N ARG A 9 -16.74 -16.38 6.93
CA ARG A 9 -17.44 -15.08 6.96
C ARG A 9 -18.36 -14.93 8.17
N SER A 10 -18.52 -15.97 8.99
CA SER A 10 -19.24 -15.88 10.27
C SER A 10 -18.31 -15.36 11.36
N GLY A 11 -18.66 -14.24 11.99
CA GLY A 11 -17.92 -13.68 13.12
C GLY A 11 -17.85 -14.66 14.30
N VAL A 12 -18.96 -15.32 14.62
CA VAL A 12 -19.06 -16.32 15.70
C VAL A 12 -18.09 -17.47 15.49
N HIS A 13 -17.99 -17.97 14.25
CA HIS A 13 -17.05 -19.04 13.92
C HIS A 13 -15.59 -18.62 14.09
N ARG A 14 -15.24 -17.39 13.67
CA ARG A 14 -13.89 -16.85 13.84
C ARG A 14 -13.51 -16.74 15.32
N VAL A 15 -14.43 -16.25 16.16
CA VAL A 15 -14.22 -16.15 17.62
C VAL A 15 -14.02 -17.53 18.24
N ALA A 16 -14.86 -18.52 17.91
CA ALA A 16 -14.72 -19.88 18.41
C ALA A 16 -13.37 -20.52 18.02
N CYS A 17 -12.96 -20.40 16.74
CA CYS A 17 -11.66 -20.89 16.27
C CYS A 17 -10.48 -20.23 16.99
N PHE A 18 -10.52 -18.91 17.20
CA PHE A 18 -9.49 -18.21 17.95
C PHE A 18 -9.47 -18.60 19.43
N GLY A 19 -10.64 -18.82 20.04
CA GLY A 19 -10.77 -19.32 21.40
C GLY A 19 -10.08 -20.67 21.58
N VAL A 20 -10.44 -21.65 20.75
CA VAL A 20 -9.83 -23.00 20.78
C VAL A 20 -8.33 -22.93 20.48
N TYR A 21 -7.91 -22.18 19.47
CA TYR A 21 -6.49 -22.01 19.14
C TYR A 21 -5.67 -21.44 20.31
N ARG A 22 -6.17 -20.38 20.96
CA ARG A 22 -5.50 -19.76 22.11
C ARG A 22 -5.50 -20.71 23.32
N ALA A 23 -6.60 -21.40 23.57
CA ALA A 23 -6.72 -22.36 24.68
C ALA A 23 -5.72 -23.52 24.51
N LEU A 24 -5.63 -24.12 23.32
CA LEU A 24 -4.68 -25.20 23.02
C LEU A 24 -3.23 -24.75 23.20
N LEU A 25 -2.87 -23.54 22.73
CA LEU A 25 -1.53 -23.00 22.93
C LEU A 25 -1.23 -22.74 24.41
N ARG A 26 -2.18 -22.18 25.15
CA ARG A 26 -2.03 -21.95 26.60
C ARG A 26 -1.85 -23.27 27.36
N GLN A 27 -2.67 -24.28 27.09
CA GLN A 27 -2.54 -25.58 27.74
C GLN A 27 -1.23 -26.29 27.35
N SER A 28 -0.76 -26.13 26.11
CA SER A 28 0.53 -26.68 25.68
C SER A 28 1.74 -26.12 26.45
N SER A 29 1.66 -24.87 26.92
CA SER A 29 2.70 -24.27 27.78
C SER A 29 2.65 -24.72 29.23
N LEU A 30 1.46 -25.09 29.73
CA LEU A 30 1.28 -25.49 31.14
C LEU A 30 1.66 -26.96 31.41
N LEU A 31 1.83 -27.77 30.36
CA LEU A 31 2.18 -29.18 30.51
C LEU A 31 3.63 -29.39 31.00
N PRO A 32 3.89 -30.40 31.85
CA PRO A 32 5.22 -30.79 32.31
C PRO A 32 5.98 -31.57 31.20
N LEU A 33 6.29 -30.87 30.10
CA LEU A 33 7.01 -31.36 28.93
C LEU A 33 8.36 -30.65 28.78
N ALA A 34 9.33 -31.31 28.14
CA ALA A 34 10.59 -30.67 27.78
C ALA A 34 10.36 -29.57 26.73
N GLU A 35 11.22 -28.55 26.69
CA GLU A 35 11.04 -27.37 25.81
C GLU A 35 10.97 -27.75 24.32
N GLN A 36 11.75 -28.74 23.89
CA GLN A 36 11.71 -29.28 22.52
C GLN A 36 10.38 -29.97 22.19
N GLN A 37 9.75 -30.64 23.16
CA GLN A 37 8.47 -31.30 22.99
C GLN A 37 7.33 -30.27 22.95
N ARG A 38 7.41 -29.22 23.77
CA ARG A 38 6.46 -28.09 23.74
C ARG A 38 6.51 -27.36 22.41
N SER A 39 7.70 -27.08 21.88
CA SER A 39 7.85 -26.40 20.58
C SER A 39 7.33 -27.26 19.42
N THR A 40 7.56 -28.58 19.45
CA THR A 40 7.01 -29.54 18.48
C THR A 40 5.49 -29.58 18.52
N LEU A 41 4.90 -29.68 19.72
CA LEU A 41 3.45 -29.67 19.92
C LEU A 41 2.83 -28.36 19.42
N ARG A 42 3.43 -27.22 19.79
CA ARG A 42 3.02 -25.89 19.33
C ARG A 42 3.07 -25.77 17.80
N HIS A 43 4.15 -26.24 17.18
CA HIS A 43 4.29 -26.24 15.73
C HIS A 43 3.22 -27.10 15.06
N SER A 44 2.95 -28.29 15.59
CA SER A 44 1.89 -29.18 15.09
C SER A 44 0.52 -28.51 15.15
N ILE A 45 0.16 -27.89 16.29
CA ILE A 45 -1.08 -27.12 16.45
C ILE A 45 -1.14 -25.98 15.42
N GLN A 46 -0.07 -25.21 15.25
CA GLN A 46 -0.06 -24.12 14.27
C GLN A 46 -0.21 -24.63 12.83
N LYS A 47 0.44 -25.75 12.50
CA LYS A 47 0.38 -26.38 11.17
C LYS A 47 -1.01 -26.91 10.86
N THR A 48 -1.69 -27.56 11.81
CA THR A 48 -3.06 -28.07 11.63
C THR A 48 -4.04 -26.92 11.43
N PHE A 49 -3.97 -25.86 12.23
CA PHE A 49 -4.82 -24.68 12.04
C PHE A 49 -4.57 -24.02 10.68
N ARG A 50 -3.29 -23.83 10.27
CA ARG A 50 -2.93 -23.30 8.94
C ARG A 50 -3.48 -24.14 7.80
N LYS A 51 -3.40 -25.47 7.91
CA LYS A 51 -3.95 -26.42 6.91
C LYS A 51 -5.46 -26.24 6.72
N HIS A 52 -6.17 -25.85 7.77
CA HIS A 52 -7.63 -25.77 7.79
C HIS A 52 -8.20 -24.34 7.65
N VAL A 53 -7.37 -23.32 7.38
CA VAL A 53 -7.80 -21.91 7.21
C VAL A 53 -8.78 -21.71 6.03
N ASN A 54 -8.68 -22.54 4.99
CA ASN A 54 -9.50 -22.44 3.78
C ASN A 54 -10.56 -23.55 3.70
N LEU A 55 -11.03 -24.06 4.84
CA LEU A 55 -12.16 -24.97 4.86
C LEU A 55 -13.48 -24.20 4.71
N ASP A 56 -14.12 -24.36 3.56
CA ASP A 56 -15.38 -23.67 3.24
C ASP A 56 -16.64 -24.50 3.55
N SER A 57 -16.50 -25.81 3.77
CA SER A 57 -17.62 -26.72 4.02
C SER A 57 -18.03 -26.74 5.51
N PRO A 58 -19.27 -26.34 5.87
CA PRO A 58 -19.72 -26.30 7.27
C PRO A 58 -19.59 -27.63 8.01
N LYS A 59 -19.94 -28.75 7.36
CA LYS A 59 -19.84 -30.09 7.95
C LYS A 59 -18.39 -30.44 8.31
N ARG A 60 -17.45 -30.15 7.41
CA ARG A 60 -16.02 -30.40 7.66
C ARG A 60 -15.49 -29.51 8.77
N THR A 61 -15.91 -28.25 8.80
CA THR A 61 -15.56 -27.30 9.85
C THR A 61 -16.05 -27.77 11.22
N THR A 62 -17.29 -28.28 11.33
CA THR A 62 -17.81 -28.80 12.61
C THR A 62 -17.05 -30.02 13.11
N VAL A 63 -16.65 -30.94 12.21
CA VAL A 63 -15.88 -32.13 12.58
C VAL A 63 -14.49 -31.74 13.08
N VAL A 64 -13.81 -30.85 12.36
CA VAL A 64 -12.46 -30.38 12.74
C VAL A 64 -12.50 -29.59 14.04
N LEU A 65 -13.52 -28.75 14.23
CA LEU A 65 -13.67 -27.97 15.45
C LEU A 65 -13.97 -28.85 16.66
N ARG A 66 -14.83 -29.87 16.50
CA ARG A 66 -15.11 -30.89 17.53
C ARG A 66 -13.84 -31.62 17.94
N ALA A 67 -13.05 -32.08 16.97
CA ALA A 67 -11.75 -32.70 17.24
C ALA A 67 -10.79 -31.75 17.98
N GLY A 68 -10.88 -30.44 17.73
CA GLY A 68 -10.14 -29.41 18.47
C GLY A 68 -10.55 -29.27 19.94
N TYR A 69 -11.86 -29.35 20.22
CA TYR A 69 -12.38 -29.38 21.59
C TYR A 69 -12.03 -30.69 22.32
N ASP A 70 -12.16 -31.84 21.65
CA ASP A 70 -11.78 -33.14 22.21
C ASP A 70 -10.28 -33.16 22.57
N ALA A 71 -9.43 -32.55 21.73
CA ALA A 71 -8.01 -32.40 22.01
C ALA A 71 -7.74 -31.46 23.20
N LEU A 72 -8.53 -30.39 23.35
CA LEU A 72 -8.42 -29.48 24.48
C LEU A 72 -8.75 -30.18 25.80
N ASP A 73 -9.83 -30.96 25.83
CA ASP A 73 -10.24 -31.75 27.00
C ASP A 73 -9.16 -32.75 27.42
N LEU A 74 -8.51 -33.41 26.45
CA LEU A 74 -7.40 -34.33 26.73
C LEU A 74 -6.17 -33.60 27.29
N LEU A 75 -5.85 -32.41 26.78
CA LEU A 75 -4.75 -31.59 27.30
C LEU A 75 -5.05 -31.06 28.70
N GLU A 76 -6.29 -30.67 28.98
CA GLU A 76 -6.70 -30.20 30.30
C GLU A 76 -6.67 -31.31 31.35
N LYS A 77 -7.09 -32.53 31.00
CA LYS A 77 -6.96 -33.70 31.88
C LYS A 77 -5.48 -34.04 32.15
N ALA A 78 -4.62 -33.87 31.14
CA ALA A 78 -3.18 -34.06 31.30
C ALA A 78 -2.53 -32.96 32.15
N THR A 79 -2.99 -31.70 32.10
CA THR A 79 -2.49 -30.63 32.98
C THR A 79 -2.96 -30.78 34.42
N LYS A 80 -4.15 -31.36 34.64
CA LYS A 80 -4.69 -31.66 36.00
C LYS A 80 -4.01 -32.85 36.70
N GLY A 81 -3.04 -33.52 36.08
CA GLY A 81 -2.18 -34.51 36.75
C GLY A 81 -2.36 -35.96 36.32
N ASP A 82 -3.09 -36.25 35.23
CA ASP A 82 -3.23 -37.62 34.74
C ASP A 82 -1.93 -38.12 34.05
N ALA A 83 -1.10 -38.82 34.80
CA ALA A 83 0.21 -39.29 34.37
C ALA A 83 0.17 -40.22 33.14
N ARG A 84 -0.92 -40.97 32.95
CA ARG A 84 -1.09 -41.86 31.79
C ARG A 84 -1.26 -41.06 30.50
N LEU A 85 -2.03 -39.97 30.56
CA LEU A 85 -2.25 -39.09 29.43
C LEU A 85 -0.99 -38.30 29.07
N VAL A 86 -0.24 -37.82 30.08
CA VAL A 86 1.04 -37.13 29.84
C VAL A 86 2.03 -38.05 29.11
N SER A 87 2.16 -39.31 29.53
CA SER A 87 3.02 -40.29 28.86
C SER A 87 2.56 -40.61 27.44
N ARG A 88 1.25 -40.76 27.23
CA ARG A 88 0.68 -40.95 25.89
C ARG A 88 0.95 -39.77 24.97
N ILE A 89 0.82 -38.54 25.47
CA ILE A 89 1.11 -37.32 24.71
C ILE A 89 2.60 -37.23 24.37
N LYS A 90 3.49 -37.57 25.31
CA LYS A 90 4.94 -37.64 25.06
C LYS A 90 5.27 -38.61 23.92
N ASN A 91 4.69 -39.81 23.92
CA ASN A 91 4.89 -40.82 22.89
C ASN A 91 4.37 -40.36 21.52
N LEU A 92 3.23 -39.67 21.49
CA LEU A 92 2.69 -39.10 20.25
C LEU A 92 3.56 -37.95 19.73
N ILE A 93 4.10 -37.11 20.60
CA ILE A 93 5.00 -36.02 20.22
C ILE A 93 6.34 -36.56 19.69
N SER A 94 6.88 -37.61 20.30
CA SER A 94 8.11 -38.25 19.82
C SER A 94 7.94 -38.94 18.46
N ALA A 95 6.72 -39.36 18.12
CA ALA A 95 6.40 -39.92 16.81
C ALA A 95 6.17 -38.84 15.73
N LEU A 96 6.06 -37.56 16.12
CA LEU A 96 5.90 -36.45 15.17
C LEU A 96 7.26 -36.01 14.64
N PRO A 97 7.35 -35.60 13.36
CA PRO A 97 8.57 -35.02 12.83
C PRO A 97 8.92 -33.75 13.61
N ILE A 98 10.15 -33.72 14.13
CA ILE A 98 10.72 -32.59 14.86
C ILE A 98 10.59 -31.34 13.98
N PRO A 99 10.08 -30.21 14.50
CA PRO A 99 9.98 -28.99 13.72
C PRO A 99 11.39 -28.59 13.26
N PRO A 100 11.56 -28.15 12.01
CA PRO A 100 12.82 -27.55 11.61
C PRO A 100 13.11 -26.38 12.57
N SER A 101 14.32 -26.37 13.13
CA SER A 101 14.84 -25.27 13.93
C SER A 101 14.52 -23.92 13.25
N PRO A 102 14.19 -22.84 14.01
CA PRO A 102 13.92 -21.52 13.43
C PRO A 102 15.07 -20.98 12.56
N VAL A 103 16.25 -21.60 12.61
CA VAL A 103 17.39 -21.31 11.73
C VAL A 103 17.14 -21.75 10.28
N SER A 104 16.33 -22.79 10.04
CA SER A 104 16.09 -23.36 8.69
C SER A 104 15.06 -22.58 7.87
N THR A 105 14.21 -21.75 8.49
CA THR A 105 13.27 -20.88 7.75
C THR A 105 13.94 -19.71 6.99
N LEU A 106 15.25 -19.49 7.18
CA LEU A 106 16.01 -18.54 6.36
C LEU A 106 16.38 -19.09 4.98
N GLU A 107 16.31 -20.41 4.77
CA GLU A 107 16.76 -21.04 3.51
C GLU A 107 15.65 -21.23 2.47
N ALA A 108 14.38 -21.02 2.83
CA ALA A 108 13.24 -21.21 1.91
C ALA A 108 12.98 -20.02 0.96
N SER A 109 14.01 -19.23 0.61
CA SER A 109 13.96 -18.18 -0.41
C SER A 109 15.26 -18.15 -1.23
N THR A 110 15.72 -19.30 -1.72
CA THR A 110 16.91 -19.40 -2.59
C THR A 110 16.67 -19.06 -4.05
N LEU A 111 15.44 -18.73 -4.47
CA LEU A 111 15.26 -18.11 -5.78
C LEU A 111 15.97 -16.74 -5.73
N PRO A 112 17.04 -16.53 -6.52
CA PRO A 112 17.68 -15.23 -6.59
C PRO A 112 16.61 -14.23 -7.01
N LYS A 113 16.30 -13.28 -6.12
CA LYS A 113 15.41 -12.16 -6.48
C LYS A 113 15.96 -11.60 -7.79
N PRO A 114 15.13 -11.46 -8.84
CA PRO A 114 15.62 -11.00 -10.13
C PRO A 114 16.43 -9.72 -9.90
N PRO A 115 17.61 -9.58 -10.53
CA PRO A 115 18.47 -8.43 -10.31
C PRO A 115 17.62 -7.18 -10.50
N ARG A 116 17.58 -6.31 -9.49
CA ARG A 116 16.82 -5.06 -9.56
C ARG A 116 17.38 -4.31 -10.76
N GLY A 117 16.57 -4.10 -11.79
CA GLY A 117 17.00 -3.41 -13.00
C GLY A 117 17.67 -2.06 -12.68
N PRO A 118 18.57 -1.58 -13.54
CA PRO A 118 19.35 -0.37 -13.28
C PRO A 118 18.43 0.79 -12.90
N ARG A 119 18.74 1.45 -11.78
CA ARG A 119 18.00 2.63 -11.35
C ARG A 119 18.17 3.71 -12.40
N VAL A 120 17.09 4.06 -13.08
CA VAL A 120 17.11 5.20 -14.01
C VAL A 120 17.36 6.48 -13.22
N TRP A 121 18.35 7.27 -13.61
CA TRP A 121 18.67 8.56 -12.99
C TRP A 121 18.24 9.71 -13.91
N PRO A 122 18.04 10.92 -13.39
CA PRO A 122 17.90 12.08 -14.25
C PRO A 122 19.21 12.28 -15.03
N PHE A 123 19.12 12.88 -16.22
CA PHE A 123 20.32 13.23 -16.98
C PHE A 123 21.17 14.23 -16.16
N PRO A 124 22.48 13.99 -15.97
CA PRO A 124 23.36 14.89 -15.23
C PRO A 124 23.29 16.32 -15.76
N GLY A 125 23.16 17.31 -14.87
CA GLY A 125 23.08 18.73 -15.26
C GLY A 125 21.77 19.16 -15.93
N ALA A 126 20.72 18.32 -15.95
CA ALA A 126 19.43 18.71 -16.52
C ALA A 126 18.80 19.88 -15.75
N ALA A 127 18.52 20.98 -16.46
CA ALA A 127 17.82 22.13 -15.90
C ALA A 127 16.44 21.76 -15.34
N LYS A 128 16.04 22.43 -14.26
CA LYS A 128 14.74 22.21 -13.63
C LYS A 128 13.63 22.61 -14.61
N VAL A 129 12.54 21.83 -14.67
CA VAL A 129 11.42 22.13 -15.57
C VAL A 129 10.82 23.52 -15.33
N LEU A 130 10.81 23.96 -14.07
CA LEU A 130 10.24 25.24 -13.67
C LEU A 130 11.13 26.45 -13.93
N SER A 131 12.41 26.27 -14.29
CA SER A 131 13.33 27.38 -14.62
C SER A 131 13.21 27.83 -16.08
N ARG A 132 12.20 27.33 -16.81
CA ARG A 132 11.85 27.72 -18.18
C ARG A 132 10.97 28.98 -18.18
N PRO A 133 10.86 29.71 -19.30
CA PRO A 133 11.40 29.44 -20.64
C PRO A 133 12.92 29.62 -20.75
N ASN A 134 13.57 28.87 -21.65
CA ASN A 134 15.00 29.06 -21.92
C ASN A 134 15.20 30.29 -22.82
N PRO A 135 16.26 31.11 -22.61
CA PRO A 135 16.52 32.32 -23.39
C PRO A 135 16.74 32.04 -24.89
N GLY A 136 17.17 30.83 -25.28
CA GLY A 136 17.29 30.42 -26.68
C GLY A 136 17.00 28.93 -26.89
N PRO A 137 16.76 28.49 -28.14
CA PRO A 137 16.67 27.07 -28.47
C PRO A 137 18.05 26.41 -28.30
N LEU A 138 18.13 25.37 -27.46
CA LEU A 138 19.37 24.59 -27.25
C LEU A 138 19.89 23.94 -28.53
N SER A 139 19.00 23.65 -29.49
CA SER A 139 19.34 23.19 -30.83
C SER A 139 18.11 23.32 -31.74
N GLY A 140 18.28 23.92 -32.93
CA GLY A 140 17.26 24.00 -33.97
C GLY A 140 16.00 24.78 -33.57
N ARG A 141 14.83 24.25 -33.91
CA ARG A 141 13.53 24.90 -33.68
C ARG A 141 13.07 24.71 -32.23
N ARG A 142 12.63 25.80 -31.58
CA ARG A 142 11.99 25.74 -30.27
C ARG A 142 10.76 24.82 -30.30
N HIS A 143 10.76 23.80 -29.45
CA HIS A 143 9.66 22.85 -29.31
C HIS A 143 8.83 23.19 -28.08
N VAL A 144 7.57 23.59 -28.30
CA VAL A 144 6.62 23.91 -27.22
C VAL A 144 6.18 22.61 -26.53
N PRO A 145 6.41 22.46 -25.20
CA PRO A 145 5.95 21.27 -24.47
C PRO A 145 4.42 21.17 -24.45
N LYS A 146 3.89 19.99 -24.13
CA LYS A 146 2.45 19.81 -23.91
C LYS A 146 2.20 19.57 -22.42
N LEU A 147 1.31 20.36 -21.82
CA LEU A 147 0.80 20.10 -20.47
C LEU A 147 -0.16 18.91 -20.52
N VAL A 148 0.13 17.87 -19.75
CA VAL A 148 -0.64 16.62 -19.70
C VAL A 148 -0.86 16.23 -18.25
N TYR A 149 -1.97 15.58 -17.95
CA TYR A 149 -2.22 14.99 -16.65
C TYR A 149 -2.01 13.48 -16.71
N ALA A 150 -1.11 12.96 -15.89
CA ALA A 150 -0.89 11.52 -15.73
C ALA A 150 -1.31 11.12 -14.32
N ASN A 151 -2.43 10.42 -14.16
CA ASN A 151 -3.02 10.08 -12.85
C ASN A 151 -3.18 11.31 -11.93
N ALA A 152 -3.75 12.39 -12.47
CA ALA A 152 -3.91 13.68 -11.80
C ALA A 152 -2.58 14.37 -11.38
N ILE A 153 -1.43 13.93 -11.91
CA ILE A 153 -0.14 14.63 -11.75
C ILE A 153 0.10 15.47 -13.02
N PRO A 154 0.19 16.80 -12.90
CA PRO A 154 0.51 17.67 -14.03
C PRO A 154 1.96 17.47 -14.47
N ILE A 155 2.16 17.29 -15.77
CA ILE A 155 3.48 17.12 -16.37
C ILE A 155 3.62 17.95 -17.65
N LEU A 156 4.77 18.60 -17.81
CA LEU A 156 5.18 19.14 -19.12
C LEU A 156 5.91 18.05 -19.90
N ARG A 157 5.31 17.61 -21.00
CA ARG A 157 5.87 16.59 -21.88
C ARG A 157 6.56 17.24 -23.07
N PHE A 158 7.88 17.04 -23.16
CA PHE A 158 8.72 17.57 -24.24
C PHE A 158 8.80 16.64 -25.46
N LYS A 159 8.95 15.33 -25.24
CA LYS A 159 9.11 14.30 -26.30
C LYS A 159 8.19 13.11 -26.04
N LYS A 160 7.88 12.37 -27.12
CA LYS A 160 7.37 10.99 -27.07
C LYS A 160 8.45 10.02 -27.60
N PRO A 161 8.67 8.85 -26.96
CA PRO A 161 8.15 8.42 -25.66
C PRO A 161 8.69 9.26 -24.49
N GLN A 162 8.02 9.22 -23.34
CA GLN A 162 8.45 9.92 -22.13
C GLN A 162 9.72 9.28 -21.56
N SER A 163 10.56 10.07 -20.87
CA SER A 163 11.77 9.51 -20.25
C SER A 163 11.41 8.44 -19.20
N PRO A 164 12.17 7.33 -19.12
CA PRO A 164 11.91 6.27 -18.14
C PRO A 164 11.99 6.77 -16.70
N PHE A 165 12.85 7.75 -16.43
CA PHE A 165 12.98 8.41 -15.12
C PHE A 165 11.68 9.10 -14.69
N LEU A 166 11.12 9.94 -15.55
CA LEU A 166 9.88 10.66 -15.26
C LEU A 166 8.71 9.69 -15.13
N SER A 167 8.66 8.67 -15.99
CA SER A 167 7.66 7.60 -15.92
C SER A 167 7.71 6.83 -14.59
N ARG A 168 8.90 6.60 -14.04
CA ARG A 168 9.06 6.01 -12.69
C ARG A 168 8.51 6.94 -11.61
N ILE A 169 8.91 8.21 -11.61
CA ILE A 169 8.44 9.19 -10.60
C ILE A 169 6.91 9.31 -10.60
N ILE A 170 6.29 9.38 -11.78
CA ILE A 170 4.83 9.46 -11.91
C ILE A 170 4.19 8.23 -11.28
N ARG A 171 4.70 7.03 -11.57
CA ARG A 171 4.19 5.78 -10.97
C ARG A 171 4.37 5.76 -9.45
N ASP A 172 5.53 6.16 -8.95
CA ASP A 172 5.81 6.16 -7.51
C ASP A 172 4.89 7.15 -6.77
N LYS A 173 4.70 8.35 -7.32
CA LYS A 173 3.76 9.34 -6.78
C LYS A 173 2.30 8.86 -6.86
N ALA A 174 1.90 8.24 -7.96
CA ALA A 174 0.54 7.70 -8.12
C ALA A 174 0.27 6.59 -7.10
N LYS A 175 1.23 5.66 -6.90
CA LYS A 175 1.14 4.62 -5.88
C LYS A 175 1.05 5.20 -4.46
N LYS A 176 1.88 6.21 -4.16
CA LYS A 176 1.85 6.89 -2.86
C LYS A 176 0.49 7.52 -2.59
N TYR A 177 -0.06 8.23 -3.58
CA TYR A 177 -1.38 8.85 -3.48
C TYR A 177 -2.49 7.82 -3.32
N GLN A 178 -2.46 6.74 -4.11
CA GLN A 178 -3.41 5.63 -3.97
C GLN A 178 -3.38 5.02 -2.57
N LYS A 179 -2.19 4.82 -1.99
CA LYS A 179 -2.05 4.33 -0.61
C LYS A 179 -2.77 5.24 0.38
N TRP A 180 -2.57 6.56 0.27
CA TRP A 180 -3.23 7.52 1.16
C TRP A 180 -4.75 7.55 1.00
N VAL A 181 -5.26 7.43 -0.23
CA VAL A 181 -6.70 7.34 -0.48
C VAL A 181 -7.29 6.08 0.16
N LEU A 182 -6.62 4.94 0.01
CA LEU A 182 -7.05 3.68 0.62
C LEU A 182 -7.00 3.75 2.16
N GLU A 183 -5.94 4.33 2.73
CA GLU A 183 -5.82 4.57 4.18
C GLU A 183 -6.98 5.42 4.70
N ALA A 184 -7.32 6.52 4.01
CA ALA A 184 -8.46 7.36 4.39
C ALA A 184 -9.81 6.61 4.31
N GLN A 185 -10.00 5.76 3.29
CA GLN A 185 -11.19 4.92 3.16
C GLN A 185 -11.29 3.88 4.29
N GLU A 186 -10.17 3.22 4.62
CA GLU A 186 -10.09 2.23 5.70
C GLU A 186 -10.40 2.87 7.05
N LEU A 187 -9.84 4.05 7.34
CA LEU A 187 -10.16 4.81 8.54
C LEU A 187 -11.65 5.18 8.60
N GLY A 188 -12.28 5.51 7.47
CA GLY A 188 -13.71 5.79 7.40
C GLY A 188 -14.59 4.58 7.75
N VAL A 189 -14.16 3.36 7.39
CA VAL A 189 -14.81 2.12 7.84
C VAL A 189 -14.57 1.93 9.33
N ARG A 190 -13.33 2.09 9.79
CA ARG A 190 -12.95 1.95 11.20
C ARG A 190 -13.72 2.88 12.11
N LEU A 191 -13.99 4.11 11.68
CA LEU A 191 -14.78 5.08 12.43
C LEU A 191 -16.18 4.55 12.76
N LYS A 192 -16.81 3.83 11.83
CA LYS A 192 -18.14 3.25 12.08
C LYS A 192 -18.07 2.16 13.15
N GLU A 193 -17.03 1.33 13.12
CA GLU A 193 -16.78 0.30 14.12
C GLU A 193 -16.50 0.95 15.49
N MET A 194 -15.65 1.98 15.55
CA MET A 194 -15.32 2.66 16.80
C MET A 194 -16.51 3.37 17.44
N ARG A 195 -17.39 3.97 16.63
CA ARG A 195 -18.66 4.51 17.15
C ARG A 195 -19.54 3.45 17.80
N GLN A 196 -19.48 2.20 17.32
CA GLN A 196 -20.18 1.11 17.99
C GLN A 196 -19.50 0.77 19.32
N GLU A 197 -18.16 0.71 19.37
CA GLU A 197 -17.43 0.50 20.63
C GLU A 197 -17.73 1.59 21.66
N ASP A 198 -17.79 2.86 21.26
CA ASP A 198 -18.21 3.96 22.15
C ASP A 198 -19.63 3.75 22.72
N LEU A 199 -20.56 3.26 21.89
CA LEU A 199 -21.91 2.91 22.34
C LEU A 199 -21.88 1.73 23.31
N TRP A 200 -21.04 0.72 23.05
CA TRP A 200 -20.85 -0.42 23.94
C TRP A 200 -20.28 0.02 25.29
N ASP A 201 -19.28 0.90 25.31
CA ASP A 201 -18.71 1.44 26.54
C ASP A 201 -19.77 2.20 27.35
N SER A 202 -20.63 2.98 26.70
CA SER A 202 -21.76 3.64 27.36
C SER A 202 -22.74 2.64 27.98
N ILE A 203 -23.11 1.57 27.28
CA ILE A 203 -24.02 0.53 27.79
C ILE A 203 -23.36 -0.21 28.97
N VAL A 204 -22.07 -0.53 28.87
CA VAL A 204 -21.34 -1.22 29.93
C VAL A 204 -21.22 -0.34 31.18
N GLN A 205 -20.98 0.97 31.01
CA GLN A 205 -20.98 1.91 32.13
C GLN A 205 -22.34 1.99 32.82
N GLU A 206 -23.44 2.05 32.04
CA GLU A 206 -24.81 2.12 32.54
C GLU A 206 -25.22 0.84 33.30
N VAL A 207 -24.96 -0.34 32.73
CA VAL A 207 -25.42 -1.63 33.28
C VAL A 207 -24.55 -2.10 34.45
N CYS A 208 -23.23 -1.91 34.37
CA CYS A 208 -22.31 -2.45 35.38
C CYS A 208 -22.02 -1.47 36.52
N GLY A 209 -22.62 -0.27 36.52
CA GLY A 209 -22.49 0.71 37.61
C GLY A 209 -21.03 0.98 37.97
N ARG A 210 -20.19 1.28 36.98
CA ARG A 210 -18.77 1.56 37.22
C ARG A 210 -18.69 2.84 38.06
N ASN A 211 -18.45 2.68 39.36
CA ASN A 211 -18.10 3.77 40.25
C ASN A 211 -16.80 4.38 39.75
N ALA A 212 -16.90 5.59 39.22
CA ALA A 212 -15.79 6.49 38.86
C ALA A 212 -14.98 6.85 40.11
N SER A 213 -14.19 5.91 40.60
CA SER A 213 -13.40 6.07 41.82
C SER A 213 -12.11 5.28 41.76
N VAL A 214 -11.34 5.41 40.67
CA VAL A 214 -9.87 5.53 40.70
C VAL A 214 -9.41 6.28 39.45
N GLY A 215 -9.23 7.60 39.57
CA GLY A 215 -8.38 8.41 38.70
C GLY A 215 -9.08 9.11 37.53
N ASN A 216 -9.32 10.42 37.65
CA ASN A 216 -9.64 11.38 36.58
C ASN A 216 -10.09 10.78 35.23
N GLU A 217 -11.27 10.19 35.18
CA GLU A 217 -11.83 9.50 34.00
C GLU A 217 -12.44 10.44 32.93
N ASN A 218 -12.30 11.77 33.09
CA ASN A 218 -12.87 12.73 32.14
C ASN A 218 -11.98 13.03 30.92
N ASP A 219 -10.79 12.44 30.84
CA ASP A 219 -9.81 12.73 29.77
C ASP A 219 -9.54 11.56 28.82
N GLU A 220 -10.18 10.40 28.99
CA GLU A 220 -10.01 9.31 28.02
C GLU A 220 -10.75 9.64 26.70
N PRO A 221 -10.02 9.82 25.58
CA PRO A 221 -10.64 10.16 24.32
C PRO A 221 -11.48 8.99 23.81
N SER A 222 -12.70 9.27 23.38
CA SER A 222 -13.56 8.32 22.66
C SER A 222 -12.79 7.61 21.53
N TRP A 223 -13.10 6.33 21.33
CA TRP A 223 -12.55 5.51 20.25
C TRP A 223 -12.79 6.16 18.89
N ALA A 224 -14.00 6.68 18.65
CA ALA A 224 -14.30 7.42 17.43
C ALA A 224 -13.51 8.73 17.34
N ALA A 225 -13.28 9.44 18.45
CA ALA A 225 -12.55 10.70 18.45
C ALA A 225 -11.10 10.54 17.95
N GLU A 226 -10.41 9.47 18.35
CA GLU A 226 -9.06 9.20 17.85
C GLU A 226 -9.04 8.91 16.35
N VAL A 227 -9.98 8.10 15.86
CA VAL A 227 -10.09 7.80 14.42
C VAL A 227 -10.51 9.04 13.62
N MET A 228 -11.36 9.91 14.17
CA MET A 228 -11.71 11.19 13.52
C MET A 228 -10.47 12.07 13.34
N ARG A 229 -9.62 12.21 14.37
CA ARG A 229 -8.34 12.94 14.26
C ARG A 229 -7.44 12.34 13.18
N ALA A 230 -7.39 11.01 13.08
CA ALA A 230 -6.62 10.32 12.05
C ALA A 230 -7.17 10.60 10.63
N ILE A 231 -8.49 10.60 10.46
CA ILE A 231 -9.18 10.93 9.19
C ILE A 231 -8.89 12.38 8.79
N GLU A 232 -9.03 13.32 9.72
CA GLU A 232 -8.70 14.74 9.47
C GLU A 232 -7.24 14.90 9.04
N GLY A 233 -6.31 14.24 9.74
CA GLY A 233 -4.90 14.22 9.36
C GLY A 233 -4.66 13.60 7.98
N ALA A 234 -5.39 12.55 7.59
CA ALA A 234 -5.32 11.95 6.26
C ALA A 234 -5.88 12.87 5.17
N ASN A 235 -7.03 13.50 5.43
CA ASN A 235 -7.66 14.45 4.52
C ASN A 235 -6.83 15.71 4.32
N ARG A 236 -6.22 16.25 5.39
CA ARG A 236 -5.29 17.37 5.31
C ARG A 236 -4.10 17.03 4.41
N ARG A 237 -3.46 15.87 4.62
CA ARG A 237 -2.38 15.36 3.75
C ARG A 237 -2.80 15.27 2.28
N LEU A 238 -4.02 14.80 2.00
CA LEU A 238 -4.56 14.72 0.64
C LEU A 238 -4.86 16.11 0.04
N GLY A 239 -5.37 17.03 0.85
CA GLY A 239 -5.67 18.42 0.49
C GLY A 239 -4.41 19.19 0.11
N GLU A 240 -3.40 19.18 0.97
CA GLU A 240 -2.09 19.81 0.71
C GLU A 240 -1.44 19.30 -0.58
N GLU A 241 -1.55 18.00 -0.86
CA GLU A 241 -1.02 17.42 -2.09
C GLU A 241 -1.83 17.83 -3.33
N LYS A 242 -3.16 18.00 -3.22
CA LYS A 242 -3.99 18.55 -4.30
C LYS A 242 -3.63 20.00 -4.59
N GLU A 243 -3.48 20.83 -3.56
CA GLU A 243 -3.07 22.23 -3.70
C GLU A 243 -1.69 22.36 -4.32
N ARG A 244 -0.71 21.57 -3.84
CA ARG A 244 0.64 21.51 -4.41
C ARG A 244 0.60 21.13 -5.90
N ARG A 245 -0.29 20.23 -6.30
CA ARG A 245 -0.47 19.85 -7.72
C ARG A 245 -1.11 20.96 -8.52
N ALA A 246 -2.15 21.63 -8.00
CA ALA A 246 -2.78 22.76 -8.67
C ALA A 246 -1.78 23.91 -8.89
N TRP A 247 -1.04 24.27 -7.85
CA TRP A 247 0.03 25.26 -7.91
C TRP A 247 1.09 24.89 -8.96
N MET A 248 1.51 23.62 -9.00
CA MET A 248 2.48 23.14 -9.98
C MET A 248 1.92 23.19 -11.42
N ALA A 249 0.64 22.84 -11.60
CA ALA A 249 -0.03 22.91 -12.89
C ALA A 249 -0.10 24.35 -13.42
N GLU A 250 -0.43 25.30 -12.54
CA GLU A 250 -0.49 26.72 -12.89
C GLU A 250 0.89 27.25 -13.32
N ARG A 251 1.93 26.94 -12.54
CA ARG A 251 3.31 27.27 -12.90
C ARG A 251 3.73 26.70 -14.25
N MET A 252 3.36 25.45 -14.52
CA MET A 252 3.62 24.80 -15.81
C MET A 252 2.83 25.45 -16.95
N TYR A 253 1.60 25.89 -16.69
CA TYR A 253 0.77 26.59 -17.67
C TYR A 253 1.37 27.95 -18.06
N ARG A 254 1.85 28.73 -17.08
CA ARG A 254 2.56 30.00 -17.36
C ARG A 254 3.76 29.78 -18.29
N ILE A 255 4.56 28.75 -18.04
CA ILE A 255 5.68 28.36 -18.89
C ILE A 255 5.21 28.00 -20.31
N LEU A 256 4.09 27.28 -20.43
CA LEU A 256 3.53 26.89 -21.71
C LEU A 256 3.11 28.11 -22.55
N VAL A 257 2.50 29.11 -21.92
CA VAL A 257 2.10 30.37 -22.57
C VAL A 257 3.33 31.11 -23.07
N GLU A 258 4.35 31.27 -22.23
CA GLU A 258 5.60 31.95 -22.62
C GLU A 258 6.36 31.23 -23.74
N GLU A 259 6.51 29.90 -23.65
CA GLU A 259 7.17 29.12 -24.71
C GLU A 259 6.38 29.20 -26.04
N ARG A 260 5.04 29.31 -25.98
CA ARG A 260 4.20 29.48 -27.17
C ARG A 260 4.38 30.88 -27.79
N ARG A 261 4.49 31.92 -26.97
CA ARG A 261 4.77 33.29 -27.40
C ARG A 261 6.12 33.37 -28.13
N LEU A 262 7.18 32.91 -27.48
CA LEU A 262 8.53 32.88 -28.07
C LEU A 262 8.58 32.06 -29.36
N ALA A 263 7.91 30.89 -29.38
CA ALA A 263 7.85 30.07 -30.60
C ALA A 263 7.11 30.74 -31.75
N HIS A 264 6.15 31.63 -31.47
CA HIS A 264 5.45 32.42 -32.47
C HIS A 264 6.35 33.52 -33.03
N GLU A 265 7.02 34.28 -32.16
CA GLU A 265 7.99 35.33 -32.54
C GLU A 265 9.11 34.76 -33.43
N GLU A 266 9.73 33.65 -33.04
CA GLU A 266 10.74 32.94 -33.84
C GLU A 266 10.18 32.45 -35.19
N LYS A 267 8.89 32.09 -35.26
CA LYS A 267 8.24 31.68 -36.53
C LYS A 267 8.07 32.87 -37.46
N VAL A 268 7.66 34.03 -36.94
CA VAL A 268 7.51 35.26 -37.72
C VAL A 268 8.87 35.72 -38.24
N GLN A 269 9.90 35.75 -37.38
CA GLN A 269 11.24 36.19 -37.76
C GLN A 269 11.85 35.33 -38.86
N ARG A 270 11.78 34.00 -38.74
CA ARG A 270 12.20 33.08 -39.81
C ARG A 270 11.42 33.27 -41.10
N GLY A 271 10.13 33.61 -41.00
CA GLY A 271 9.30 33.91 -42.17
C GLY A 271 9.81 35.15 -42.92
N ARG A 272 10.28 36.17 -42.18
CA ARG A 272 10.89 37.38 -42.74
C ARG A 272 12.25 37.08 -43.37
N GLU A 273 13.12 36.37 -42.65
CA GLU A 273 14.45 35.94 -43.16
C GLU A 273 14.32 35.11 -44.44
N LYS A 274 13.39 34.14 -44.48
CA LYS A 274 13.15 33.33 -45.68
C LYS A 274 12.60 34.14 -46.85
N LYS A 275 11.84 35.20 -46.60
CA LYS A 275 11.39 36.12 -47.66
C LYS A 275 12.55 36.97 -48.17
N GLN A 276 13.40 37.48 -47.29
CA GLN A 276 14.60 38.25 -47.65
C GLN A 276 15.59 37.40 -48.45
N SER A 277 15.89 36.18 -48.02
CA SER A 277 16.82 35.29 -48.76
C SER A 277 16.29 34.89 -50.13
N ARG A 278 14.97 34.68 -50.26
CA ARG A 278 14.29 34.46 -51.56
C ARG A 278 14.29 35.71 -52.45
N GLY A 279 14.25 36.90 -51.85
CA GLY A 279 14.35 38.16 -52.58
C GLY A 279 15.76 38.40 -53.12
N LEU A 280 16.78 38.14 -52.30
CA LEU A 280 18.20 38.24 -52.68
C LEU A 280 18.55 37.27 -53.81
N THR A 281 18.18 36.00 -53.68
CA THR A 281 18.41 34.99 -54.74
C THR A 281 17.73 35.35 -56.07
N LYS A 282 16.49 35.87 -56.04
CA LYS A 282 15.83 36.35 -57.25
C LYS A 282 16.49 37.60 -57.86
N ALA A 283 17.04 38.47 -57.02
CA ALA A 283 17.77 39.65 -57.49
C ALA A 283 19.10 39.25 -58.12
N GLU A 284 19.82 38.29 -57.53
CA GLU A 284 21.05 37.69 -58.11
C GLU A 284 20.76 37.01 -59.45
N GLU A 285 19.71 36.17 -59.54
CA GLU A 285 19.29 35.52 -60.80
C GLU A 285 18.89 36.55 -61.88
N ALA A 286 18.26 37.67 -61.50
CA ALA A 286 17.88 38.73 -62.44
C ALA A 286 19.08 39.54 -62.96
N VAL A 287 20.12 39.71 -62.13
CA VAL A 287 21.38 40.36 -62.53
C VAL A 287 22.17 39.45 -63.48
N GLU A 288 22.19 38.14 -63.21
CA GLU A 288 22.91 37.16 -64.03
C GLU A 288 22.25 36.94 -65.40
N THR A 289 20.92 37.01 -65.48
CA THR A 289 20.17 36.90 -66.75
C THR A 289 20.13 38.21 -67.55
N GLY A 290 20.27 39.37 -66.89
CA GLY A 290 20.36 40.68 -67.56
C GLY A 290 21.75 41.02 -68.13
N SER A 291 22.81 40.28 -67.78
CA SER A 291 24.18 40.51 -68.26
C SER A 291 24.54 39.74 -69.55
N LEU A 292 23.60 38.99 -70.13
CA LEU A 292 23.78 38.20 -71.35
C LEU A 292 23.02 38.77 -72.58
N GLY A 293 22.53 40.01 -72.49
CA GLY A 293 21.81 40.71 -73.57
C GLY A 293 22.65 41.79 -74.24
#